data_AF-A0A1D2S139-F1
#
_entry.id   AF-A0A1D2S139-F1
#
_cell.length_a   1.000
_cell.length_b   1.000
_cell.length_c   1.000
_cell.angle_alpha   90.00
_cell.angle_beta   90.00
_cell.angle_gamma   90.00
#
_symmetry.space_group_name_H-M   'P 1'
#
loop_
_entity.id
_entity.type
_entity.pdbx_description
1 polymer ?
#
loop_
_entity_poly.entity_id
_entity_poly.type
_entity_poly.pdbx_seq_one_letter_code
_entity_poly.pdbx_strand_id
1 'polypeptide(L)'
;MLLPLACWALAGAAWAKLPPPTPEAAAKAAESAARAKWSGQVDAYRLCQVQDRIAARFGQPRPAGAAPLPACVDPGPFSYTPPEQKPIEASAAHSPPGNATSPPSTGAPTPPTATR
;
A
#
# COMPACT_ATOMS: atom_id res chain seq x y z
N MET A 1 -9.81 17.63 28.30
CA MET A 1 -9.37 16.23 28.48
C MET A 1 -10.42 15.19 28.05
N LEU A 2 -11.73 15.50 27.97
CA LEU A 2 -12.74 14.55 27.45
C LEU A 2 -12.85 14.47 25.92
N LEU A 3 -12.36 15.46 25.17
CA LEU A 3 -12.49 15.50 23.71
C LEU A 3 -11.59 14.48 22.94
N PRO A 4 -10.34 14.17 23.34
CA PRO A 4 -9.56 13.14 22.63
C PRO A 4 -10.09 11.72 22.87
N LEU A 5 -10.78 11.48 24.00
CA LEU A 5 -11.34 10.18 24.34
C LEU A 5 -12.58 9.82 23.48
N ALA A 6 -13.32 10.84 23.05
CA ALA A 6 -14.48 10.66 22.16
C ALA A 6 -14.07 10.22 20.74
N CYS A 7 -12.95 10.72 20.20
CA CYS A 7 -12.46 10.30 18.88
C CYS A 7 -12.01 8.83 18.84
N TRP A 8 -11.52 8.29 19.97
CA TRP A 8 -11.18 6.87 20.07
C TRP A 8 -12.40 5.96 20.10
N ALA A 9 -13.53 6.42 20.65
CA ALA A 9 -14.76 5.64 20.72
C ALA A 9 -15.42 5.41 19.34
N LEU A 10 -15.26 6.34 18.39
CA LEU A 10 -15.77 6.17 17.02
C LEU A 10 -14.91 5.22 16.15
N ALA A 11 -13.68 4.92 16.55
CA ALA A 11 -12.83 3.97 15.82
C ALA A 11 -13.25 2.50 16.03
N GLY A 12 -14.08 2.21 17.04
CA GLY A 12 -14.53 0.85 17.38
C GLY A 12 -15.93 0.48 16.88
N ALA A 13 -16.70 1.39 16.28
CA ALA A 13 -18.11 1.11 15.93
C ALA A 13 -18.31 0.39 14.57
N ALA A 14 -17.24 -0.13 13.95
CA ALA A 14 -17.29 -0.85 12.69
C ALA A 14 -16.88 -2.33 12.83
N TRP A 15 -17.32 -3.01 13.89
CA TRP A 15 -17.36 -4.48 13.91
C TRP A 15 -18.73 -4.98 13.44
N ALA A 16 -19.12 -4.59 12.22
CA ALA A 16 -19.94 -5.48 11.41
C ALA A 16 -19.11 -6.75 11.15
N LYS A 17 -19.74 -7.90 10.95
CA LYS A 17 -19.07 -9.16 10.59
C LYS A 17 -18.39 -8.99 9.23
N LEU A 18 -17.23 -8.34 9.23
CA LEU A 18 -16.44 -8.12 8.03
C LEU A 18 -15.94 -9.49 7.57
N PRO A 19 -16.06 -9.80 6.28
CA PRO A 19 -15.39 -10.96 5.74
C PRO A 19 -13.90 -10.86 6.11
N PRO A 20 -13.26 -11.99 6.49
CA PRO A 20 -11.84 -11.99 6.78
C PRO A 20 -11.10 -11.31 5.62
N PRO A 21 -10.07 -10.47 5.90
CA PRO A 21 -9.36 -9.75 4.87
C PRO A 21 -8.86 -10.74 3.84
N THR A 22 -9.12 -10.44 2.56
CA THR A 22 -8.59 -11.25 1.48
C THR A 22 -7.06 -11.29 1.60
N PRO A 23 -6.41 -12.37 1.16
CA PRO A 23 -4.94 -12.46 1.17
C PRO A 23 -4.29 -11.27 0.43
N GLU A 24 -4.96 -10.72 -0.58
CA GLU A 24 -4.56 -9.51 -1.27
C GLU A 24 -4.61 -8.26 -0.37
N ALA A 25 -5.69 -8.06 0.39
CA ALA A 25 -5.82 -6.94 1.32
C ALA A 25 -4.79 -7.03 2.46
N ALA A 26 -4.54 -8.23 2.97
CA ALA A 26 -3.51 -8.46 3.99
C ALA A 26 -2.10 -8.15 3.47
N ALA A 27 -1.78 -8.51 2.23
CA ALA A 27 -0.50 -8.19 1.60
C ALA A 27 -0.31 -6.67 1.43
N LYS A 28 -1.34 -5.94 1.00
CA LYS A 28 -1.29 -4.47 0.88
C LYS A 28 -1.12 -3.77 2.22
N ALA A 29 -1.76 -4.28 3.27
CA ALA A 29 -1.58 -3.77 4.63
C ALA A 29 -0.16 -4.03 5.17
N ALA A 30 0.43 -5.19 4.86
CA ALA A 30 1.80 -5.50 5.24
C ALA A 30 2.82 -4.62 4.51
N GLU A 31 2.60 -4.34 3.22
CA GLU A 31 3.44 -3.43 2.44
C GLU A 31 3.33 -1.98 2.97
N SER A 32 2.12 -1.50 3.29
CA SER A 32 1.94 -0.14 3.83
C SER A 32 2.58 0.01 5.22
N ALA A 33 2.48 -1.02 6.07
CA ALA A 33 3.16 -1.04 7.36
C ALA A 33 4.69 -1.02 7.21
N ALA A 34 5.23 -1.78 6.25
CA ALA A 34 6.66 -1.77 5.94
C ALA A 34 7.12 -0.38 5.45
N ARG A 35 6.35 0.25 4.55
CA ARG A 35 6.62 1.61 4.08
C ARG A 35 6.57 2.62 5.21
N ALA A 36 5.58 2.55 6.10
CA ALA A 36 5.47 3.45 7.25
C ALA A 36 6.68 3.32 8.19
N LYS A 37 7.12 2.09 8.48
CA LYS A 37 8.32 1.84 9.28
C LYS A 37 9.57 2.40 8.61
N TRP A 38 9.70 2.26 7.30
CA TRP A 38 10.85 2.81 6.56
C TRP A 38 10.82 4.34 6.55
N SER A 39 9.67 4.97 6.28
CA SER A 39 9.52 6.43 6.32
C SER A 39 9.92 7.00 7.68
N GLY A 40 9.50 6.36 8.78
CA GLY A 40 9.90 6.78 10.12
C GLY A 40 11.42 6.74 10.35
N GLN A 41 12.13 5.78 9.75
CA GLN A 41 13.59 5.73 9.81
C GLN A 41 14.24 6.83 8.97
N VAL A 42 13.69 7.13 7.79
CA VAL A 42 14.16 8.23 6.93
C VAL A 42 13.99 9.57 7.64
N ASP A 43 12.86 9.78 8.30
CA ASP A 43 12.58 11.02 9.02
C ASP A 43 13.53 11.19 10.21
N ALA A 44 13.81 10.10 10.96
CA ALA A 44 14.81 10.11 12.02
C ALA A 44 16.22 10.42 11.48
N TYR A 45 16.61 9.85 10.35
CA TYR A 45 17.88 10.13 9.69
C TYR A 45 18.01 11.60 9.28
N ARG A 46 16.97 12.16 8.65
CA ARG A 46 16.95 13.57 8.25
C ARG A 46 17.00 14.51 9.44
N LEU A 47 16.28 14.19 10.51
CA LEU A 47 16.31 14.96 11.75
C LEU A 47 17.72 14.95 12.36
N CYS A 48 18.36 13.79 12.43
CA CYS A 48 19.73 13.66 12.89
C CYS A 48 20.69 14.54 12.08
N GLN A 49 20.59 14.51 10.75
CA GLN A 49 21.43 15.37 9.90
C GLN A 49 21.23 16.87 10.17
N VAL A 50 20.00 17.30 10.44
CA VAL A 50 19.73 18.72 10.78
C VAL A 50 20.37 19.07 12.13
N GLN A 51 20.27 18.19 13.13
CA GLN A 51 20.89 18.38 14.44
C GLN A 51 22.41 18.48 14.31
N ASP A 52 23.05 17.60 13.52
CA ASP A 52 24.49 17.63 13.27
C ASP A 52 24.91 18.92 12.57
N ARG A 53 24.15 19.40 11.58
CA ARG A 53 24.45 20.69 10.93
C ARG A 53 24.32 21.87 11.89
N ILE A 54 23.36 21.84 12.80
CA ILE A 54 23.19 22.88 13.82
C ILE A 54 24.35 22.82 14.82
N ALA A 55 24.70 21.63 15.31
CA ALA A 55 25.82 21.44 16.22
C ALA A 55 27.16 21.84 15.57
N ALA A 56 27.34 21.56 14.28
CA ALA A 56 28.55 21.98 13.57
C ALA A 56 28.64 23.51 13.41
N ARG A 57 27.50 24.21 13.28
CA ARG A 57 27.49 25.66 13.07
C ARG A 57 27.44 26.49 14.35
N PHE A 58 26.76 25.98 15.38
CA PHE A 58 26.46 26.73 16.61
C PHE A 58 26.81 25.96 17.90
N GLY A 59 27.24 24.71 17.77
CA GLY A 59 27.55 23.87 18.92
C GLY A 59 28.83 24.31 19.63
N GLN A 60 28.89 23.97 20.92
CA GLN A 60 30.06 24.20 21.74
C GLN A 60 30.95 22.95 21.76
N PRO A 61 32.26 23.11 22.05
CA PRO A 61 33.17 21.98 22.22
C PRO A 61 32.64 21.01 23.28
N ARG A 62 32.72 19.71 22.98
CA ARG A 62 32.34 18.68 23.93
C ARG A 62 33.39 18.58 25.04
N PRO A 63 33.00 18.35 26.31
CA PRO A 63 33.96 18.16 27.38
C PRO A 63 34.85 16.94 27.11
N ALA A 64 36.10 17.00 27.57
CA ALA A 64 37.04 15.89 27.44
C ALA A 64 36.46 14.62 28.11
N GLY A 65 36.54 13.48 27.42
CA GLY A 65 36.00 12.20 27.89
C GLY A 65 34.50 11.98 27.62
N ALA A 66 33.82 12.90 26.94
CA ALA A 66 32.41 12.69 26.58
C ALA A 66 32.26 11.55 25.56
N ALA A 67 31.38 10.59 25.86
CA ALA A 67 31.09 9.43 24.99
C ALA A 67 30.72 9.90 23.57
N PRO A 68 31.19 9.26 22.49
CA PRO A 68 30.87 9.69 21.13
C PRO A 68 29.35 9.70 20.90
N LEU A 69 28.88 10.69 20.16
CA LEU A 69 27.49 10.71 19.72
C LEU A 69 27.30 9.63 18.65
N PRO A 70 26.13 8.95 18.63
CA PRO A 70 25.82 8.01 17.56
C PRO A 70 25.75 8.76 16.22
N ALA A 71 26.34 8.18 15.18
CA ALA A 71 26.25 8.74 13.83
C ALA A 71 24.84 8.61 13.27
N CYS A 72 24.46 9.54 12.38
CA CYS A 72 23.23 9.42 11.61
C CYS A 72 23.31 8.21 10.66
N VAL A 73 22.43 7.22 10.84
CA VAL A 73 22.38 6.02 10.01
C VAL A 73 21.36 6.21 8.89
N ASP A 74 21.81 6.09 7.65
CA ASP A 74 20.92 6.08 6.48
C ASP A 74 20.21 4.72 6.40
N PRO A 75 18.86 4.69 6.43
CA PRO A 75 18.11 3.44 6.29
C PRO A 75 18.24 2.80 4.91
N GLY A 76 18.79 3.50 3.93
CA GLY A 76 18.93 3.03 2.56
C GLY A 76 17.61 3.00 1.80
N PRO A 77 17.61 2.45 0.56
CA PRO A 77 16.41 2.35 -0.24
C PRO A 77 15.39 1.42 0.39
N PHE A 78 14.10 1.73 0.24
CA PHE A 78 13.03 0.85 0.68
C PHE A 78 13.10 -0.48 -0.07
N SER A 79 13.19 -1.58 0.68
CA SER A 79 13.13 -2.94 0.15
C SER A 79 12.08 -3.73 0.91
N TYR A 80 11.17 -4.36 0.17
CA TYR A 80 10.10 -5.18 0.72
C TYR A 80 9.95 -6.46 -0.11
N THR A 81 10.21 -7.59 0.53
CA THR A 81 9.89 -8.91 0.00
C THR A 81 8.56 -9.33 0.61
N PRO A 82 7.49 -9.46 -0.19
CA PRO A 82 6.21 -9.93 0.31
C PRO A 82 6.37 -11.29 0.99
N PRO A 83 5.71 -11.52 2.14
CA PRO A 83 5.72 -12.84 2.76
C PRO A 83 5.06 -13.85 1.80
N GLU A 84 5.70 -15.00 1.60
CA GLU A 84 5.21 -16.07 0.73
C GLU A 84 3.80 -16.48 1.17
N GLN A 85 2.81 -16.24 0.30
CA GLN A 85 1.47 -16.74 0.53
C GLN A 85 1.49 -18.23 0.20
N LYS A 86 1.28 -19.09 1.20
CA LYS A 86 1.01 -20.51 0.96
C LYS A 86 -0.19 -20.58 0.01
N PRO A 87 -0.07 -21.16 -1.20
CA PRO A 87 -1.18 -21.21 -2.13
C PRO A 87 -2.34 -21.94 -1.45
N ILE A 88 -3.42 -21.20 -1.17
CA ILE A 88 -4.71 -21.83 -0.99
C ILE A 88 -5.16 -22.11 -2.41
N GLU A 89 -5.25 -23.40 -2.73
CA GLU A 89 -5.55 -23.94 -4.05
C GLU A 89 -6.60 -23.08 -4.76
N ALA A 90 -6.24 -22.70 -5.98
CA ALA A 90 -7.02 -21.82 -6.83
C ALA A 90 -8.50 -22.23 -6.81
N SER A 91 -9.34 -21.34 -6.26
CA SER A 91 -10.75 -21.24 -6.58
C SER A 91 -10.93 -21.51 -8.06
N ALA A 92 -11.81 -22.47 -8.34
CA ALA A 92 -12.20 -22.94 -9.66
C ALA A 92 -12.04 -21.87 -10.74
N ALA A 93 -11.27 -22.24 -11.77
CA ALA A 93 -11.31 -21.64 -13.09
C ALA A 93 -12.75 -21.23 -13.39
N HIS A 94 -12.98 -19.93 -13.47
CA HIS A 94 -14.22 -19.42 -14.02
C HIS A 94 -14.16 -19.80 -15.49
N SER A 95 -14.96 -20.81 -15.87
CA SER A 95 -15.17 -21.17 -17.26
C SER A 95 -15.41 -19.90 -18.09
N PRO A 96 -14.84 -19.77 -19.29
CA PRO A 96 -15.22 -18.68 -20.17
C PRO A 96 -16.75 -18.73 -20.37
N PRO A 97 -17.46 -17.58 -20.36
CA PRO A 97 -18.86 -17.57 -20.71
C PRO A 97 -19.02 -18.21 -22.10
N GLY A 98 -19.95 -19.16 -22.19
CA GLY A 98 -20.15 -20.02 -23.36
C GLY A 98 -20.19 -19.24 -24.68
N ASN A 99 -19.56 -19.83 -25.68
CA ASN A 99 -19.75 -19.52 -27.09
C ASN A 99 -21.25 -19.50 -27.44
N ALA A 100 -21.81 -18.31 -27.61
CA ALA A 100 -23.11 -18.16 -28.23
C ALA A 100 -23.01 -18.61 -29.69
N THR A 101 -23.55 -19.80 -29.97
CA THR A 101 -23.99 -20.22 -31.30
C THR A 101 -24.90 -19.15 -31.90
N SER A 102 -24.65 -18.84 -33.17
CA SER A 102 -25.19 -17.77 -34.02
C SER A 102 -26.68 -17.40 -33.87
N PRO A 103 -27.09 -16.15 -34.14
CA PRO A 103 -28.44 -15.85 -34.61
C PRO A 103 -28.57 -16.03 -36.13
N PRO A 104 -29.74 -16.43 -36.68
CA PRO A 104 -29.95 -16.54 -38.12
C PRO A 104 -30.17 -15.14 -38.70
N SER A 105 -29.43 -14.78 -39.73
CA SER A 105 -29.79 -13.66 -40.59
C SER A 105 -29.67 -14.11 -42.04
N THR A 106 -30.83 -14.46 -42.60
CA THR A 106 -31.05 -14.59 -44.04
C THR A 106 -30.64 -13.30 -44.73
N GLY A 107 -29.51 -13.33 -45.43
CA GLY A 107 -29.12 -12.28 -46.35
C GLY A 107 -30.03 -12.30 -47.56
N ALA A 108 -30.84 -11.26 -47.73
CA ALA A 108 -31.45 -10.93 -49.01
C ALA A 108 -31.36 -9.42 -49.22
N PRO A 109 -30.54 -8.94 -50.17
CA PRO A 109 -30.77 -7.66 -50.82
C PRO A 109 -31.68 -7.89 -52.04
N THR A 110 -32.90 -7.35 -51.99
CA THR A 110 -33.73 -7.18 -53.20
C THR A 110 -33.22 -5.97 -54.00
N PRO A 111 -32.90 -6.11 -55.29
CA PRO A 111 -32.54 -4.97 -56.13
C PRO A 111 -33.77 -4.10 -56.46
N PRO A 112 -33.60 -2.79 -56.70
CA PRO A 112 -34.70 -1.95 -57.17
C PRO A 112 -35.00 -2.23 -58.65
N THR A 113 -36.25 -2.63 -58.95
CA THR A 113 -36.78 -2.62 -60.31
C THR A 113 -37.52 -1.31 -60.57
N ALA A 114 -37.17 -0.67 -61.69
CA ALA A 114 -37.68 0.59 -62.18
C ALA A 114 -39.06 0.50 -62.89
N THR A 115 -39.74 1.65 -63.00
CA THR A 115 -40.73 2.05 -64.04
C THR A 115 -42.09 1.33 -63.95
N ARG A 116 -43.28 1.98 -63.96
CA ARG A 116 -43.81 3.16 -64.66
C ARG A 116 -44.96 3.78 -63.88
#